data_AF-A0A2D8G9A4-F1
#
_entry.id   AF-A0A2D8G9A4-F1
#
_cell.length_a   1.000
_cell.length_b   1.000
_cell.length_c   1.000
_cell.angle_alpha   90.00
_cell.angle_beta   90.00
_cell.angle_gamma   90.00
#
_symmetry.space_group_name_H-M   'P 1'
#
loop_
_entity.id
_entity.type
_entity.pdbx_description
1 polymer ?
#
loop_
_entity_poly.entity_id
_entity_poly.type
_entity_poly.pdbx_seq_one_letter_code
_entity_poly.pdbx_strand_id
1 'polypeptide(L)' 'MINKNKKITYKSSGVDVDKGNRFINEISPIVKETSRDGADSKLGGFGSIFDLSKL' A
#
# COMPACT_ATOMS: atom_id res chain seq x y z
N MET A 1 34.46 -8.45 -12.46
CA MET A 1 34.73 -8.31 -11.01
C MET A 1 33.40 -7.99 -10.31
N ILE A 2 32.92 -8.87 -9.43
CA ILE A 2 31.71 -8.60 -8.64
C ILE A 2 32.11 -7.64 -7.51
N ASN A 3 31.59 -6.42 -7.57
CA ASN A 3 31.92 -5.37 -6.62
C ASN A 3 31.27 -5.69 -5.26
N LYS A 4 32.03 -6.33 -4.35
CA LYS A 4 31.58 -6.87 -3.05
C LYS A 4 30.96 -5.83 -2.09
N ASN A 5 31.06 -4.53 -2.41
CA ASN A 5 30.61 -3.42 -1.57
C ASN A 5 29.29 -2.76 -2.03
N LYS A 6 28.58 -3.30 -3.02
CA LYS A 6 27.28 -2.74 -3.42
C LYS A 6 26.20 -3.20 -2.43
N LYS A 7 25.83 -2.32 -1.49
CA LYS A 7 24.71 -2.57 -0.56
C LYS A 7 23.44 -2.83 -1.38
N ILE A 8 22.88 -4.02 -1.24
CA ILE A 8 21.60 -4.38 -1.84
C ILE A 8 20.52 -3.69 -1.01
N THR A 9 19.71 -2.86 -1.66
CA THR A 9 18.57 -2.17 -1.05
C THR A 9 17.32 -2.43 -1.88
N TYR A 10 16.14 -2.40 -1.26
CA TYR A 10 14.87 -2.44 -1.99
C TYR A 10 14.81 -1.35 -3.08
N LYS A 11 15.34 -0.16 -2.78
CA LYS A 11 15.44 0.95 -3.73
C LYS A 11 16.32 0.63 -4.93
N SER A 12 17.41 -0.11 -4.75
CA SER A 12 18.24 -0.58 -5.86
C SER A 12 17.55 -1.61 -6.77
N SER A 13 16.48 -2.26 -6.28
CA SER A 13 15.60 -3.14 -7.06
C SER A 13 14.41 -2.39 -7.67
N GLY A 14 14.38 -1.04 -7.58
CA GLY A 14 13.29 -0.22 -8.11
C GLY A 14 12.11 -0.02 -7.15
N VAL A 15 12.19 -0.53 -5.92
CA VAL A 15 11.10 -0.42 -4.92
C VAL A 15 11.33 0.80 -4.03
N ASP A 16 10.43 1.76 -4.06
CA ASP A 16 10.47 2.97 -3.22
C ASP A 16 9.31 2.97 -2.21
N VAL A 17 9.61 2.52 -0.99
CA VAL A 17 8.62 2.35 0.10
C VAL A 17 8.03 3.70 0.52
N ASP A 18 8.87 4.74 0.62
CA ASP A 18 8.44 6.06 1.06
C ASP A 18 7.48 6.69 0.06
N LYS A 19 7.74 6.53 -1.25
CA LYS A 19 6.79 6.95 -2.29
C LYS A 19 5.46 6.22 -2.17
N GLY A 20 5.48 4.92 -1.88
CA GLY A 20 4.26 4.14 -1.64
C GLY A 20 3.44 4.68 -0.46
N ASN A 21 4.10 4.93 0.68
CA ASN A 21 3.44 5.47 1.87
C ASN A 21 2.89 6.89 1.64
N ARG A 22 3.64 7.75 0.93
CA ARG A 22 3.15 9.08 0.57
C ARG A 22 1.89 9.01 -0.29
N PHE A 23 1.89 8.14 -1.30
CA PHE A 23 0.73 7.93 -2.16
C PHE A 23 -0.49 7.46 -1.37
N ILE A 24 -0.34 6.48 -0.47
CA ILE A 24 -1.43 6.03 0.42
C ILE A 24 -2.02 7.20 1.22
N ASN A 25 -1.19 8.07 1.78
CA ASN A 25 -1.66 9.24 2.53
C ASN A 25 -2.44 10.22 1.64
N GLU A 26 -1.98 10.46 0.40
CA GLU A 26 -2.63 11.34 -0.57
C GLU A 26 -4.00 10.83 -1.00
N ILE A 27 -4.15 9.52 -1.24
CA ILE A 27 -5.42 8.95 -1.75
C ILE A 27 -6.40 8.52 -0.66
N SER A 28 -5.95 8.43 0.60
CA SER A 28 -6.79 7.98 1.73
C SER A 28 -8.14 8.71 1.84
N PRO A 29 -8.25 10.05 1.64
CA PRO A 29 -9.54 10.72 1.64
C PRO A 29 -10.48 10.25 0.53
N ILE A 30 -9.97 10.08 -0.70
CA ILE A 30 -10.74 9.64 -1.86
C ILE A 30 -11.24 8.21 -1.65
N VAL A 31 -10.39 7.32 -1.12
CA VAL A 31 -10.79 5.94 -0.84
C VAL A 31 -11.88 5.89 0.23
N LYS A 32 -11.82 6.73 1.27
CA LYS A 32 -12.89 6.80 2.29
C LYS A 32 -14.26 7.13 1.72
N GLU A 33 -14.35 7.96 0.68
CA GLU A 33 -15.62 8.28 0.00
C GLU A 33 -16.29 7.06 -0.65
N THR A 34 -15.53 5.98 -0.90
CA THR A 34 -16.05 4.74 -1.48
C THR A 34 -16.53 3.71 -0.44
N SER A 35 -16.58 4.09 0.84
CA SER A 35 -17.01 3.19 1.90
C SER A 35 -18.47 2.75 1.71
N ARG A 36 -18.72 1.47 1.98
CA ARG A 36 -20.02 0.84 1.84
C ARG A 36 -20.17 -0.29 2.84
N ASP A 37 -21.40 -0.70 3.11
CA ASP A 37 -21.65 -1.84 3.98
C ASP A 37 -20.90 -3.09 3.48
N GLY A 38 -20.26 -3.78 4.43
CA GLY A 38 -19.40 -4.92 4.17
C GLY A 38 -17.95 -4.59 3.78
N ALA A 39 -17.60 -3.35 3.40
CA ALA A 39 -16.22 -2.94 3.10
C ALA A 39 -15.80 -1.67 3.86
N ASP A 40 -14.79 -1.81 4.73
CA ASP A 40 -14.11 -0.66 5.31
C ASP A 40 -13.05 -0.13 4.32
N SER A 41 -13.12 1.16 3.99
CA SER A 41 -12.25 1.82 3.01
C SER A 41 -10.92 2.29 3.62
N LYS A 42 -10.28 1.44 4.43
CA LYS A 42 -9.00 1.73 5.08
C LYS A 42 -7.83 1.20 4.26
N LEU A 43 -6.81 2.04 4.09
CA LEU A 43 -5.53 1.70 3.46
C LEU A 43 -4.41 1.57 4.51
N GLY A 44 -3.42 0.71 4.25
CA GLY A 44 -2.23 0.54 5.10
C GLY A 44 -1.97 -0.89 5.58
N GLY A 45 -2.91 -1.81 5.36
CA GLY A 45 -2.71 -3.25 5.55
C GLY A 45 -2.21 -3.96 4.28
N PHE A 46 -1.80 -5.23 4.40
CA PHE A 46 -1.39 -6.06 3.26
C PHE A 46 -2.58 -6.56 2.41
N GLY A 47 -3.80 -6.40 2.90
CA GLY A 47 -5.02 -6.84 2.22
C GLY A 47 -6.26 -6.11 2.72
N SER A 48 -7.38 -6.38 2.07
CA SER A 48 -8.69 -5.82 2.37
C SER A 48 -9.72 -6.95 2.40
N ILE A 49 -10.82 -6.75 3.13
CA ILE A 49 -11.85 -7.75 3.36
C ILE A 49 -13.20 -7.17 2.93
N PHE A 50 -14.08 -8.05 2.46
CA PHE A 50 -15.49 -7.73 2.26
C PHE A 50 -16.38 -8.76 2.98
N ASP A 51 -17.29 -8.29 3.82
CA ASP A 51 -18.27 -9.13 4.52
C ASP A 51 -19.49 -9.39 3.63
N LEU A 52 -19.63 -10.63 3.16
CA LEU A 52 -20.72 -11.06 2.29
C LEU A 52 -22.07 -11.11 3.00
N SER A 53 -22.11 -11.15 4.33
CA SER A 53 -23.38 -11.09 5.08
C SER A 53 -24.02 -9.70 5.07
N LYS A 54 -23.30 -8.70 4.56
CA LYS A 54 -23.73 -7.30 4.42
C LYS A 54 -24.18 -6.94 2.99
N LEU A 55 -24.29 -7.93 2.10
CA LEU A 55 -24.93 -7.79 0.79
C LEU A 55 -26.43 -7.57 0.91
#